data_AF-A0A1J3H8C6-F1
#
_entry.id   AF-A0A1J3H8C6-F1
#
_cell.length_a   1.000
_cell.length_b   1.000
_cell.length_c   1.000
_cell.angle_alpha   90.00
_cell.angle_beta   90.00
_cell.angle_gamma   90.00
#
_symmetry.space_group_name_H-M   'P 1'
#
loop_
_entity.id
_entity.type
_entity.pdbx_description
1 polymer ?
#
loop_
_entity_poly.entity_id
_entity_poly.type
_entity_poly.pdbx_seq_one_letter_code
_entity_poly.pdbx_strand_id
1 'polypeptide(L)'
;MGVGGNFWDLLRPYARQQGSDYLRDKRVAVDLSFWIVQHETAVKGLVLKPHLRLTFFRTINLFSKFGAYPVFVVDGTPSPLKSEARISRFFRSSGIDTSSLPAIKEGVSVERNKLFCEWVRECVELLELLGIPVVKAQGEAEALCAQLNREGYVDACITPDSDAFLFGAKCVIKGIKPNSREPFECYHMSD
;
A
#
# COMPACT_ATOMS: atom_id res chain seq x y z
N MET A 1 -5.41 5.98 -9.13
CA MET A 1 -5.85 4.93 -8.19
C MET A 1 -6.94 5.56 -7.36
N GLY A 2 -8.00 4.80 -7.09
CA GLY A 2 -9.26 5.33 -6.59
C GLY A 2 -10.10 6.05 -7.63
N VAL A 3 -11.06 6.86 -7.15
CA VAL A 3 -11.91 7.76 -7.94
C VAL A 3 -11.19 8.30 -9.18
N GLY A 4 -11.72 7.95 -10.36
CA GLY A 4 -11.11 8.29 -11.64
C GLY A 4 -11.03 9.79 -11.91
N GLY A 5 -10.21 10.17 -12.88
CA GLY A 5 -10.02 11.56 -13.30
C GLY A 5 -9.01 12.33 -12.44
N ASN A 6 -9.22 13.65 -12.33
CA ASN A 6 -8.31 14.59 -11.69
C ASN A 6 -8.65 14.78 -10.19
N PHE A 7 -9.12 13.75 -9.50
CA PHE A 7 -9.59 13.87 -8.11
C PHE A 7 -8.51 14.43 -7.17
N TRP A 8 -7.28 13.93 -7.27
CA TRP A 8 -6.15 14.48 -6.52
C TRP A 8 -5.82 15.94 -6.87
N ASP A 9 -6.11 16.38 -8.10
CA ASP A 9 -5.90 17.78 -8.48
C ASP A 9 -6.97 18.69 -7.86
N LEU A 10 -8.20 18.19 -7.69
CA LEU A 10 -9.25 18.89 -6.95
C LEU A 10 -8.92 19.01 -5.46
N LEU A 11 -8.29 17.99 -4.87
CA LEU A 11 -7.86 18.03 -3.48
C LEU A 11 -6.59 18.87 -3.26
N ARG A 12 -5.80 19.13 -4.30
CA ARG A 12 -4.50 19.81 -4.20
C ARG A 12 -4.51 21.11 -3.36
N PRO A 13 -5.53 21.99 -3.41
CA PRO A 13 -5.58 23.18 -2.55
C PRO A 13 -5.63 22.88 -1.04
N TYR A 14 -6.09 21.69 -0.66
CA TYR A 14 -6.21 21.21 0.73
C TYR A 14 -4.99 20.37 1.16
N ALA A 15 -4.01 20.17 0.28
CA ALA A 15 -2.81 19.40 0.58
C ALA A 15 -1.93 20.14 1.59
N ARG A 16 -1.74 19.57 2.78
CA ARG A 16 -0.78 20.06 3.77
C ARG A 16 0.58 19.41 3.52
N GLN A 17 1.58 20.25 3.25
CA GLN A 17 2.97 19.80 3.10
C GLN A 17 3.60 19.66 4.48
N GLN A 18 3.86 18.43 4.91
CA GLN A 18 4.37 18.13 6.24
C GLN A 18 5.83 17.66 6.18
N GLY A 19 6.66 18.11 7.12
CA GLY A 19 8.06 17.70 7.21
C GLY A 19 8.23 16.22 7.61
N SER A 20 9.48 15.73 7.59
CA SER A 20 9.81 14.34 7.92
C SER A 20 9.42 13.94 9.36
N ASP A 21 9.45 14.90 10.29
CA ASP A 21 9.11 14.66 11.70
C ASP A 21 7.60 14.53 11.96
N TYR A 22 6.75 14.84 10.98
CA TYR A 22 5.29 14.75 11.15
C TYR A 22 4.82 13.34 11.49
N LEU A 23 5.55 12.33 11.04
CA LEU A 23 5.26 10.92 11.27
C LEU A 23 5.80 10.38 12.60
N ARG A 24 6.59 11.18 13.32
CA ARG A 24 7.22 10.76 14.57
C ARG A 24 6.14 10.46 15.61
N ASP A 25 6.30 9.31 16.24
CA ASP A 25 5.41 8.74 17.25
C ASP A 25 3.97 8.49 16.76
N LYS A 26 3.74 8.50 15.44
CA LYS A 26 2.43 8.21 14.85
C LYS A 26 2.30 6.76 14.45
N ARG A 27 1.12 6.20 14.73
CA ARG A 27 0.69 4.91 14.21
C ARG A 27 0.11 5.12 12.82
N VAL A 28 0.53 4.33 11.84
CA VAL A 28 0.11 4.51 10.44
C VAL A 28 -0.36 3.20 9.83
N ALA A 29 -1.54 3.20 9.21
CA ALA A 29 -2.01 2.03 8.48
C ALA A 29 -1.46 2.02 7.04
N VAL A 30 -1.01 0.86 6.58
CA VAL A 30 -0.45 0.66 5.24
C VAL A 30 -1.07 -0.57 4.59
N ASP A 31 -1.59 -0.43 3.37
CA ASP A 31 -2.03 -1.56 2.54
C ASP A 31 -0.78 -2.30 2.01
N LEU A 32 -0.56 -3.53 2.51
CA LEU A 32 0.60 -4.34 2.14
C LEU A 32 0.50 -4.81 0.69
N SER A 33 -0.68 -5.24 0.25
CA SER A 33 -0.92 -5.71 -1.12
C SER A 33 -0.58 -4.62 -2.14
N PHE A 34 -1.00 -3.39 -1.86
CA PHE A 34 -0.66 -2.25 -2.70
C PHE A 34 0.85 -1.99 -2.74
N TRP A 35 1.52 -2.04 -1.58
CA TRP A 35 2.95 -1.78 -1.50
C TRP A 35 3.80 -2.81 -2.25
N ILE A 36 3.41 -4.09 -2.20
CA ILE A 36 4.02 -5.18 -2.98
C ILE A 36 3.91 -4.87 -4.46
N VAL A 37 2.75 -4.41 -4.93
CA VAL A 37 2.52 -4.09 -6.34
C VAL A 37 3.28 -2.84 -6.80
N GLN A 38 3.64 -1.91 -5.91
CA GLN A 38 4.32 -0.64 -6.27
C GLN A 38 5.87 -0.74 -6.40
N HIS A 39 6.41 -1.89 -6.80
CA HIS A 39 7.87 -2.13 -6.78
C HIS A 39 8.64 -1.60 -8.00
N GLU A 40 7.95 -1.42 -9.13
CA GLU A 40 8.51 -0.93 -10.41
C GLU A 40 9.28 0.39 -10.26
N THR A 41 8.80 1.30 -9.39
CA THR A 41 9.44 2.61 -9.15
C THR A 41 10.71 2.56 -8.31
N ALA A 42 10.99 1.47 -7.60
CA ALA A 42 12.00 1.46 -6.53
C ALA A 42 13.24 0.60 -6.83
N VAL A 43 13.18 -0.32 -7.81
CA VAL A 43 14.27 -1.26 -8.09
C VAL A 43 14.71 -1.16 -9.55
N LYS A 44 15.93 -0.67 -9.77
CA LYS A 44 16.61 -0.73 -11.07
C LYS A 44 17.51 -1.98 -11.09
N GLY A 45 17.23 -2.95 -11.96
CA GLY A 45 18.03 -4.17 -12.14
C GLY A 45 17.39 -5.47 -11.65
N LEU A 46 18.04 -6.60 -11.91
CA LEU A 46 17.63 -7.93 -11.47
C LEU A 46 17.85 -8.07 -9.96
N VAL A 47 16.76 -8.04 -9.19
CA VAL A 47 16.79 -8.26 -7.75
C VAL A 47 16.02 -9.53 -7.41
N LEU A 48 16.67 -10.42 -6.68
CA LEU A 48 16.01 -11.61 -6.13
C LEU A 48 14.98 -11.17 -5.09
N LYS A 49 13.73 -11.64 -5.23
CA LYS A 49 12.60 -11.35 -4.33
C LYS A 49 12.43 -9.85 -4.03
N PRO A 50 12.08 -9.03 -5.05
CA PRO A 50 11.99 -7.58 -4.89
C PRO A 50 10.96 -7.14 -3.85
N HIS A 51 9.87 -7.90 -3.66
CA HIS A 51 8.85 -7.65 -2.65
C HIS A 51 9.37 -7.69 -1.22
N LEU A 52 10.18 -8.71 -0.87
CA LEU A 52 10.77 -8.81 0.47
C LEU A 52 11.76 -7.66 0.72
N ARG A 53 12.65 -7.41 -0.24
CA ARG A 53 13.62 -6.31 -0.14
C ARG A 53 12.92 -4.97 0.10
N LEU A 54 11.89 -4.67 -0.68
CA LEU A 54 11.17 -3.40 -0.55
C LEU A 54 10.38 -3.32 0.74
N THR A 55 9.68 -4.39 1.11
CA THR A 55 8.94 -4.44 2.37
C THR A 55 9.87 -4.21 3.55
N PHE A 56 11.03 -4.87 3.57
CA PHE A 56 12.06 -4.67 4.59
C PHE A 56 12.51 -3.20 4.66
N PHE A 57 13.07 -2.65 3.58
CA PHE A 57 13.64 -1.31 3.62
C PHE A 57 12.60 -0.21 3.82
N ARG A 58 11.39 -0.34 3.27
CA ARG A 58 10.34 0.65 3.49
C ARG A 58 9.85 0.63 4.94
N THR A 59 9.71 -0.55 5.55
CA THR A 59 9.33 -0.70 6.95
C THR A 59 10.40 -0.12 7.88
N ILE A 60 11.67 -0.45 7.66
CA ILE A 60 12.78 0.13 8.43
C ILE A 60 12.84 1.65 8.26
N ASN A 61 12.58 2.19 7.07
CA ASN A 61 12.53 3.65 6.89
C ASN A 61 11.35 4.29 7.63
N LEU A 62 10.15 3.68 7.61
CA LEU A 62 9.02 4.18 8.42
C LEU A 62 9.39 4.28 9.90
N PHE A 63 9.98 3.21 10.43
CA PHE A 63 10.35 3.14 11.83
C PHE A 63 11.56 4.02 12.17
N SER A 64 12.73 3.71 11.62
CA SER A 64 14.00 4.34 12.02
C SER A 64 14.20 5.74 11.48
N LYS A 65 13.69 6.06 10.28
CA LYS A 65 13.91 7.38 9.67
C LYS A 65 12.80 8.37 10.01
N PHE A 66 11.55 7.92 10.03
CA PHE A 66 10.39 8.80 10.24
C PHE A 66 9.79 8.69 11.64
N GLY A 67 10.20 7.71 12.45
CA GLY A 67 9.67 7.50 13.81
C GLY A 67 8.22 7.03 13.82
N ALA A 68 7.72 6.47 12.72
CA ALA A 68 6.35 5.96 12.63
C ALA A 68 6.26 4.49 13.08
N TYR A 69 5.11 4.13 13.63
CA TYR A 69 4.75 2.76 14.00
C TYR A 69 3.75 2.21 12.97
N PRO A 70 4.21 1.46 11.95
CA PRO A 70 3.31 0.94 10.93
C PRO A 70 2.44 -0.20 11.44
N VAL A 71 1.20 -0.23 10.97
CA VAL A 71 0.27 -1.36 11.04
C VAL A 71 -0.05 -1.76 9.61
N PHE A 72 0.38 -2.96 9.21
CA PHE A 72 0.11 -3.45 7.85
C PHE A 72 -1.26 -4.11 7.79
N VAL A 73 -1.98 -3.83 6.71
CA VAL A 73 -3.26 -4.46 6.42
C VAL A 73 -3.10 -5.31 5.17
N VAL A 74 -3.46 -6.59 5.29
CA VAL A 74 -3.61 -7.50 4.15
C VAL A 74 -5.08 -7.67 3.81
N ASP A 75 -5.36 -7.89 2.53
CA ASP A 75 -6.73 -8.10 2.11
C ASP A 75 -7.31 -9.43 2.58
N GLY A 76 -8.62 -9.40 2.75
CA GLY A 76 -9.45 -10.59 2.89
C GLY A 76 -9.82 -11.14 1.53
N THR A 77 -11.12 -11.41 1.35
CA THR A 77 -11.66 -11.88 0.09
C THR A 77 -12.05 -10.66 -0.76
N PRO A 78 -11.24 -10.25 -1.75
CA PRO A 78 -11.54 -9.05 -2.53
C PRO A 78 -12.66 -9.35 -3.54
N SER A 79 -13.34 -8.31 -4.02
CA SER A 79 -14.26 -8.47 -5.15
C SER A 79 -13.52 -8.98 -6.40
N PRO A 80 -14.18 -9.72 -7.32
CA PRO A 80 -13.55 -10.22 -8.53
C PRO A 80 -12.87 -9.10 -9.35
N LEU A 81 -13.54 -7.96 -9.49
CA LEU A 81 -13.02 -6.79 -10.23
C LEU A 81 -11.76 -6.19 -9.60
N LYS A 82 -11.70 -6.03 -8.27
CA LYS A 82 -10.48 -5.52 -7.60
C LYS A 82 -9.35 -6.54 -7.67
N SER A 83 -9.67 -7.84 -7.57
CA SER A 83 -8.68 -8.91 -7.70
C SER A 83 -8.01 -8.87 -9.07
N GLU A 84 -8.79 -8.74 -10.14
CA GLU A 84 -8.29 -8.58 -11.52
C GLU A 84 -7.38 -7.37 -11.68
N ALA A 85 -7.84 -6.20 -11.23
CA ALA A 85 -7.07 -4.96 -11.33
C ALA A 85 -5.74 -5.05 -10.57
N ARG A 86 -5.74 -5.62 -9.36
CA ARG A 86 -4.54 -5.80 -8.55
C ARG A 86 -3.53 -6.71 -9.22
N ILE A 87 -4.00 -7.84 -9.73
CA ILE A 87 -3.13 -8.85 -10.32
C ILE A 87 -2.57 -8.33 -11.64
N SER A 88 -3.39 -7.65 -12.45
CA SER A 88 -2.89 -6.97 -13.63
C SER A 88 -1.77 -5.98 -13.29
N ARG A 89 -1.86 -5.25 -12.17
CA ARG A 89 -0.80 -4.34 -11.73
C ARG A 89 0.42 -5.09 -11.23
N PHE A 90 0.24 -6.16 -10.46
CA PHE A 90 1.32 -7.01 -9.98
C PHE A 90 2.19 -7.52 -11.14
N PHE A 91 1.58 -8.08 -12.18
CA PHE A 91 2.33 -8.60 -13.31
C PHE A 91 3.02 -7.51 -14.14
N ARG A 92 2.42 -6.32 -14.23
CA ARG A 92 3.10 -5.16 -14.84
C ARG A 92 4.35 -4.79 -14.04
N SER A 93 4.24 -4.71 -12.72
CA SER A 93 5.33 -4.23 -11.88
C SER A 93 6.43 -5.26 -11.60
N SER A 94 6.13 -6.56 -11.68
CA SER A 94 7.08 -7.64 -11.40
C SER A 94 8.09 -7.94 -12.48
N GLY A 95 7.94 -7.40 -13.68
CA GLY A 95 8.81 -7.76 -14.80
C GLY A 95 8.82 -9.26 -15.08
N ILE A 96 7.82 -9.99 -14.59
CA ILE A 96 7.62 -11.42 -14.84
C ILE A 96 7.09 -11.52 -16.26
N ASP A 97 7.77 -12.28 -17.12
CA ASP A 97 7.32 -12.50 -18.48
C ASP A 97 6.00 -13.29 -18.47
N THR A 98 4.93 -12.57 -18.78
CA THR A 98 3.57 -13.10 -18.83
C THR A 98 3.32 -14.00 -20.03
N SER A 99 4.27 -14.09 -20.98
CA SER A 99 4.18 -14.96 -22.17
C SER A 99 4.04 -16.44 -21.82
N SER A 100 4.59 -16.85 -20.67
CA SER A 100 4.55 -18.22 -20.14
C SER A 100 3.27 -18.57 -19.37
N LEU A 101 2.50 -17.55 -18.97
CA LEU A 101 1.27 -17.73 -18.19
C LEU A 101 0.08 -17.82 -19.14
N PRO A 102 -0.93 -18.66 -18.85
CA PRO A 102 -2.11 -18.78 -19.71
C PRO A 102 -2.72 -17.41 -20.00
N ALA A 103 -2.91 -17.13 -21.30
CA ALA A 103 -3.53 -15.91 -21.79
C ALA A 103 -4.84 -15.63 -21.05
N ILE A 104 -5.14 -14.35 -20.83
CA ILE A 104 -6.37 -13.89 -20.19
C ILE A 104 -7.57 -14.32 -21.06
N LYS A 105 -8.08 -15.52 -20.81
CA LYS A 105 -9.46 -15.89 -21.15
C LYS A 105 -10.27 -15.58 -19.89
N GLU A 106 -11.20 -14.64 -20.02
CA GLU A 106 -12.18 -14.17 -19.01
C GLU A 106 -11.95 -14.70 -17.59
N GLY A 107 -11.28 -13.89 -16.77
CA GLY A 107 -10.92 -14.20 -15.39
C GLY A 107 -9.41 -14.23 -15.16
N VAL A 108 -9.02 -13.95 -13.92
CA VAL A 108 -7.64 -14.13 -13.46
C VAL A 108 -7.29 -15.62 -13.49
N SER A 109 -6.21 -16.00 -14.17
CA SER A 109 -5.65 -17.35 -14.01
C SER A 109 -5.41 -17.64 -12.53
N VAL A 110 -5.89 -18.79 -12.04
CA VAL A 110 -5.73 -19.26 -10.65
C VAL A 110 -4.25 -19.24 -10.23
N GLU A 111 -3.36 -19.53 -11.16
CA GLU A 111 -1.91 -19.57 -10.95
C GLU A 111 -1.31 -18.17 -10.74
N ARG A 112 -1.84 -17.16 -11.43
CA ARG A 112 -1.46 -15.76 -11.26
C ARG A 112 -1.86 -15.21 -9.89
N ASN A 113 -3.04 -15.61 -9.42
CA ASN A 113 -3.50 -15.37 -8.06
C ASN A 113 -2.56 -16.02 -7.02
N LYS A 114 -2.16 -17.28 -7.27
CA LYS A 114 -1.30 -18.04 -6.36
C LYS A 114 0.06 -17.38 -6.13
N LEU A 115 0.74 -16.94 -7.19
CA LEU A 115 2.04 -16.26 -7.09
C LEU A 115 1.95 -14.96 -6.26
N PHE A 116 0.91 -14.16 -6.48
CA PHE A 116 0.68 -12.95 -5.69
C PHE A 116 0.45 -13.28 -4.21
N CYS A 117 -0.38 -14.28 -3.92
CA CYS A 117 -0.62 -14.73 -2.55
C CYS A 117 0.65 -15.26 -1.87
N GLU A 118 1.53 -15.93 -2.61
CA GLU A 118 2.85 -16.37 -2.09
C GLU A 118 3.72 -15.17 -1.72
N TRP A 119 3.80 -14.12 -2.56
CA TRP A 119 4.55 -12.91 -2.24
C TRP A 119 3.97 -12.17 -1.02
N VAL A 120 2.65 -12.09 -0.91
CA VAL A 120 1.99 -11.52 0.28
C VAL A 120 2.38 -12.32 1.52
N ARG A 121 2.29 -13.66 1.47
CA ARG A 121 2.65 -14.52 2.60
C ARG A 121 4.10 -14.33 3.05
N GLU A 122 5.05 -14.31 2.12
CA GLU A 122 6.47 -14.07 2.45
C GLU A 122 6.68 -12.69 3.09
N CYS A 123 5.99 -11.66 2.61
CA CYS A 123 6.03 -10.33 3.20
C CYS A 123 5.41 -10.27 4.60
N VAL A 124 4.31 -11.00 4.84
CA VAL A 124 3.69 -11.09 6.17
C VAL A 124 4.64 -11.75 7.16
N GLU A 125 5.24 -12.89 6.79
CA GLU A 125 6.21 -13.59 7.63
C GLU A 125 7.41 -12.69 7.98
N LEU A 126 7.94 -11.95 7.00
CA LEU A 126 8.98 -10.96 7.23
C LEU A 126 8.56 -9.89 8.25
N LEU A 127 7.35 -9.34 8.13
CA LEU A 127 6.85 -8.28 9.03
C LEU A 127 6.63 -8.80 10.45
N GLU A 128 6.11 -10.02 10.60
CA GLU A 128 5.95 -10.69 11.89
C GLU A 128 7.30 -10.92 12.57
N LEU A 129 8.33 -11.37 11.82
CA LEU A 129 9.70 -11.51 12.34
C LEU A 129 10.32 -10.18 12.76
N LEU A 130 9.93 -9.07 12.15
CA LEU A 130 10.34 -7.71 12.53
C LEU A 130 9.55 -7.16 13.74
N GLY A 131 8.56 -7.90 14.25
CA GLY A 131 7.69 -7.47 15.34
C GLY A 131 6.67 -6.41 14.93
N ILE A 132 6.35 -6.31 13.64
CA ILE A 132 5.42 -5.32 13.10
C ILE A 132 4.01 -5.92 13.03
N PRO A 133 2.97 -5.24 13.54
CA PRO A 133 1.62 -5.77 13.49
C PRO A 133 1.08 -5.84 12.06
N VAL A 134 0.54 -7.01 11.72
CA VAL A 134 -0.18 -7.26 10.47
C VAL A 134 -1.61 -7.70 10.80
N VAL A 135 -2.60 -7.05 10.19
CA VAL A 135 -4.02 -7.38 10.35
C VAL A 135 -4.64 -7.75 9.02
N LYS A 136 -5.57 -8.70 9.03
CA LYS A 136 -6.28 -9.15 7.84
C LYS A 136 -7.67 -8.51 7.77
N ALA A 137 -7.96 -7.85 6.65
CA ALA A 137 -9.30 -7.33 6.35
C ALA A 137 -10.27 -8.47 6.04
N GLN A 138 -11.58 -8.23 6.20
CA GLN A 138 -12.61 -9.15 5.71
C GLN A 138 -12.78 -9.03 4.20
N GLY A 139 -12.74 -7.80 3.69
CA GLY A 139 -12.75 -7.48 2.26
C GLY A 139 -11.47 -6.77 1.86
N GLU A 140 -11.57 -5.47 1.58
CA GLU A 140 -10.46 -4.68 1.07
C GLU A 140 -9.59 -4.11 2.20
N ALA A 141 -8.27 -4.18 2.03
CA ALA A 141 -7.30 -3.67 3.00
C ALA A 141 -7.48 -2.16 3.22
N GLU A 142 -7.73 -1.41 2.15
CA GLU A 142 -7.97 0.04 2.23
C GLU A 142 -9.16 0.42 3.10
N ALA A 143 -10.25 -0.36 3.04
CA ALA A 143 -11.43 -0.14 3.88
C ALA A 143 -11.10 -0.32 5.37
N LEU A 144 -10.31 -1.36 5.70
CA LEU A 144 -9.87 -1.58 7.08
C LEU A 144 -8.84 -0.52 7.52
N CYS A 145 -7.91 -0.10 6.65
CA CYS A 145 -7.01 1.03 6.93
C CYS A 145 -7.81 2.28 7.33
N ALA A 146 -8.80 2.65 6.52
CA ALA A 146 -9.67 3.79 6.76
C ALA A 146 -10.48 3.63 8.06
N GLN A 147 -11.00 2.44 8.34
CA GLN A 147 -11.69 2.14 9.59
C GLN A 147 -10.79 2.32 10.82
N LEU A 148 -9.58 1.75 10.80
CA LEU A 148 -8.61 1.90 11.89
C LEU A 148 -8.29 3.38 12.16
N ASN A 149 -8.22 4.19 11.10
CA ASN A 149 -8.00 5.62 11.26
C ASN A 149 -9.23 6.36 11.79
N ARG A 150 -10.41 6.03 11.29
CA ARG A 150 -11.68 6.61 11.76
C ARG A 150 -11.90 6.36 13.25
N GLU A 151 -11.57 5.16 13.72
CA GLU A 151 -11.73 4.69 15.10
C GLU A 151 -10.58 5.11 16.03
N GLY A 152 -9.49 5.66 15.50
CA GLY A 152 -8.36 6.19 16.29
C GLY A 152 -7.31 5.14 16.70
N TYR A 153 -7.37 3.93 16.14
CA TYR A 153 -6.32 2.92 16.29
C TYR A 153 -5.02 3.31 15.56
N VAL A 154 -5.15 4.06 14.45
CA VAL A 154 -4.02 4.68 13.75
C VAL A 154 -4.29 6.16 13.52
N ASP A 155 -3.23 6.94 13.41
CA ASP A 155 -3.29 8.40 13.28
C ASP A 155 -3.38 8.85 11.80
N ALA A 156 -2.93 8.01 10.86
CA ALA A 156 -3.07 8.25 9.42
C ALA A 156 -3.07 6.95 8.59
N CYS A 157 -3.61 7.01 7.38
CA CYS A 157 -3.46 5.98 6.35
C CYS A 157 -2.42 6.42 5.32
N ILE A 158 -1.44 5.59 5.01
CA ILE A 158 -0.49 5.85 3.90
C ILE A 158 -1.00 5.12 2.66
N THR A 159 -1.60 5.85 1.73
CA THR A 159 -2.17 5.30 0.50
C THR A 159 -2.28 6.37 -0.58
N PRO A 160 -1.90 6.10 -1.84
CA PRO A 160 -2.17 6.97 -2.98
C PRO A 160 -3.57 6.75 -3.58
N ASP A 161 -4.32 5.79 -3.06
CA ASP A 161 -5.67 5.51 -3.48
C ASP A 161 -6.64 6.40 -2.68
N SER A 162 -7.44 7.17 -3.41
CA SER A 162 -8.35 8.15 -2.82
C SER A 162 -9.62 7.52 -2.28
N ASP A 163 -9.88 6.23 -2.57
CA ASP A 163 -11.02 5.50 -2.04
C ASP A 163 -10.98 5.41 -0.51
N ALA A 164 -9.80 5.55 0.12
CA ALA A 164 -9.66 5.68 1.57
C ALA A 164 -10.60 6.73 2.18
N PHE A 165 -10.83 7.86 1.51
CA PHE A 165 -11.78 8.87 1.99
C PHE A 165 -13.23 8.39 1.91
N LEU A 166 -13.59 7.64 0.86
CA LEU A 166 -14.93 7.07 0.71
C LEU A 166 -15.22 6.03 1.81
N PHE A 167 -14.19 5.32 2.26
CA PHE A 167 -14.28 4.41 3.41
C PHE A 167 -14.25 5.13 4.76
N GLY A 168 -14.00 6.44 4.78
CA GLY A 168 -14.09 7.29 5.97
C GLY A 168 -12.77 7.55 6.69
N ALA A 169 -11.62 7.45 5.99
CA ALA A 169 -10.35 7.89 6.53
C ALA A 169 -10.38 9.39 6.89
N LYS A 170 -9.88 9.75 8.06
CA LYS A 170 -9.80 11.13 8.56
C LYS A 170 -8.49 11.82 8.15
N CYS A 171 -7.42 11.06 8.00
CA CYS A 171 -6.08 11.54 7.67
C CYS A 171 -5.42 10.60 6.67
N VAL A 172 -5.11 11.09 5.48
CA VAL A 172 -4.47 10.33 4.40
C VAL A 172 -3.15 10.98 4.02
N ILE A 173 -2.10 10.18 3.99
CA ILE A 173 -0.78 10.54 3.47
C ILE A 173 -0.67 9.85 2.11
N LYS A 174 -0.70 10.64 1.04
CA LYS A 174 -0.83 10.13 -0.34
C LYS A 174 0.32 9.20 -0.73
N GLY A 175 1.50 9.38 -0.14
CA GLY A 175 2.61 8.48 -0.36
C GLY A 175 3.86 8.91 0.35
N ILE A 176 4.80 7.98 0.44
CA ILE A 176 6.10 8.21 1.05
C ILE A 176 7.17 7.85 0.03
N LYS A 177 8.12 8.77 -0.17
CA LYS A 177 9.32 8.56 -0.95
C LYS A 177 10.50 8.52 0.02
N PRO A 178 10.95 7.34 0.49
CA PRO A 178 11.94 7.24 1.55
C PRO A 178 13.28 7.92 1.21
N ASN A 179 13.64 7.98 -0.07
CA ASN A 179 14.88 8.59 -0.56
C ASN A 179 14.72 10.07 -0.92
N SER A 180 13.52 10.64 -0.76
CA SER A 180 13.25 12.06 -1.04
C SER A 180 13.40 12.91 0.21
N ARG A 181 13.75 14.19 0.01
CA ARG A 181 13.63 15.25 1.03
C ARG A 181 12.32 16.03 0.88
N GLU A 182 11.49 15.66 -0.11
CA GLU A 182 10.19 16.28 -0.32
C GLU A 182 9.30 16.06 0.91
N PRO A 183 8.51 17.08 1.29
CA PRO A 183 7.52 16.94 2.34
C PRO A 183 6.46 15.89 1.99
N PHE A 184 5.82 15.34 3.02
CA PHE A 184 4.66 14.48 2.88
C PHE A 184 3.45 15.30 2.45
N GLU A 185 2.74 14.79 1.44
CA GLU A 185 1.46 15.34 0.99
C GLU A 185 0.35 14.73 1.86
N CYS A 186 -0.08 15.47 2.88
CA CYS A 186 -1.07 15.03 3.86
C CYS A 186 -2.42 15.72 3.62
N TYR A 187 -3.48 14.98 3.83
CA TYR A 187 -4.86 15.44 3.63
C TYR A 187 -5.70 15.07 4.85
N HIS A 188 -6.41 16.05 5.39
CA HIS A 188 -7.33 15.87 6.50
C HIS A 188 -8.77 16.03 6.02
N MET A 189 -9.65 15.13 6.43
CA MET A 189 -11.07 15.16 6.05
C MET A 189 -11.83 16.39 6.61
N SER A 190 -11.24 17.08 7.59
CA SER A 190 -11.80 18.29 8.20
C SER A 190 -11.51 19.59 7.46
N ASP A 191 -10.59 19.56 6.49
CA ASP A 191 -10.16 20.72 5.71
C ASP A 191 -11.11 21.00 4.55
#